data_AF-A0A6I9N3C2-F1
#
_entry.id   AF-A0A6I9N3C2-F1
#
_cell.length_a   1.000
_cell.length_b   1.000
_cell.length_c   1.000
_cell.angle_alpha   90.00
_cell.angle_beta   90.00
_cell.angle_gamma   90.00
#
_symmetry.space_group_name_H-M   'P 1'
#
loop_
_entity.id
_entity.type
_entity.pdbx_description
1 polymer ?
#
loop_
_entity_poly.entity_id
_entity_poly.type
_entity_poly.pdbx_seq_one_letter_code
_entity_poly.pdbx_strand_id
1 'polypeptide(L)'
;MMRELPFTKTAHLSNPWNEQKPVKIGRDGQEIQPEVGAQLCALFPLDESVDVHQVARRVRHKRQTPSEPRPRGRPPQREPGRLANHRAAHRAPPPASCSSSAAATTAPPGPRRRPLASG
;
A
#
# COMPACT_ATOMS: atom_id res chain seq x y z
N MET A 1 -22.90 -19.03 20.48
CA MET A 1 -21.71 -19.89 20.26
C MET A 1 -21.64 -20.11 18.76
N MET A 2 -20.57 -19.70 18.09
CA MET A 2 -20.50 -19.85 16.64
C MET A 2 -20.58 -21.34 16.26
N ARG A 3 -21.38 -21.66 15.25
CA ARG A 3 -21.58 -23.05 14.82
C ARG A 3 -20.52 -23.48 13.82
N GLU A 4 -20.00 -24.68 14.00
CA GLU A 4 -19.02 -25.27 13.09
C GLU A 4 -19.69 -25.92 11.87
N LEU A 5 -18.98 -25.89 10.74
CA LEU A 5 -19.38 -26.56 9.49
C LEU A 5 -18.33 -27.63 9.14
N PRO A 6 -18.66 -28.94 9.25
CA PRO A 6 -17.75 -30.01 8.88
C PRO A 6 -17.40 -29.98 7.38
N PHE A 7 -16.14 -30.25 7.03
CA PHE A 7 -15.67 -30.28 5.64
C PHE A 7 -16.37 -31.32 4.74
N THR A 8 -16.97 -32.35 5.34
CA THR A 8 -17.78 -33.32 4.58
C THR A 8 -18.97 -32.66 3.91
N LYS A 9 -19.55 -31.63 4.53
CA LYS A 9 -20.68 -30.88 3.97
C LYS A 9 -20.27 -29.95 2.83
N THR A 10 -18.99 -29.61 2.69
CA THR A 10 -18.49 -28.71 1.64
C THR A 10 -17.77 -29.46 0.51
N ALA A 11 -17.81 -30.79 0.50
CA ALA A 11 -17.05 -31.62 -0.45
C ALA A 11 -17.45 -31.40 -1.92
N HIS A 12 -18.67 -30.93 -2.16
CA HIS A 12 -19.21 -30.63 -3.49
C HIS A 12 -18.85 -29.22 -3.99
N LEU A 13 -18.28 -28.36 -3.14
CA LEU A 13 -17.91 -27.00 -3.50
C LEU A 13 -16.42 -26.92 -3.89
N SER A 14 -16.17 -26.38 -5.07
CA SER A 14 -14.84 -26.01 -5.56
C SER A 14 -14.78 -24.52 -5.83
N ASN A 15 -13.59 -23.92 -5.68
CA ASN A 15 -13.38 -22.50 -5.90
C ASN A 15 -12.68 -22.26 -7.26
N PRO A 16 -13.37 -21.71 -8.27
CA PRO A 16 -12.74 -21.41 -9.57
C PRO A 16 -11.56 -20.44 -9.49
N TRP A 17 -11.52 -19.58 -8.47
CA TRP A 17 -10.39 -18.67 -8.25
C TRP A 17 -9.16 -19.35 -7.65
N ASN A 18 -9.27 -20.63 -7.30
CA ASN A 18 -8.16 -21.46 -6.84
C ASN A 18 -8.08 -22.75 -7.68
N GLU A 19 -8.03 -22.64 -9.00
CA GLU A 19 -7.88 -23.78 -9.93
C GLU A 19 -8.95 -24.87 -9.74
N GLN A 20 -10.17 -24.49 -9.34
CA GLN A 20 -11.25 -25.43 -9.02
C GLN A 20 -10.89 -26.43 -7.90
N LYS A 21 -9.93 -26.09 -7.03
CA LYS A 21 -9.64 -26.87 -5.83
C LYS A 21 -10.84 -26.83 -4.88
N PRO A 22 -11.06 -27.90 -4.08
CA PRO A 22 -12.11 -27.90 -3.06
C PRO A 22 -11.98 -26.70 -2.11
N VAL A 23 -13.11 -26.12 -1.68
CA VAL A 23 -13.10 -24.90 -0.85
C VAL A 23 -12.34 -25.02 0.48
N LYS A 24 -12.14 -26.24 0.99
CA LYS A 24 -11.31 -26.52 2.18
C LYS A 24 -9.81 -26.34 1.95
N ILE A 25 -9.38 -26.20 0.69
CA ILE A 25 -7.98 -26.05 0.28
C ILE A 25 -7.74 -24.59 -0.06
N GLY A 26 -6.98 -23.89 0.77
CA GLY A 26 -6.62 -22.49 0.59
C GLY A 26 -5.54 -22.07 1.59
N ARG A 27 -4.80 -21.01 1.27
CA ARG A 27 -3.93 -20.32 2.23
C ARG A 27 -4.75 -19.32 3.03
N ASP A 28 -4.18 -18.80 4.11
CA ASP A 28 -4.79 -17.67 4.82
C ASP A 28 -4.98 -16.49 3.86
N GLY A 29 -6.16 -15.87 3.91
CA GLY A 29 -6.54 -14.80 2.97
C GLY A 29 -6.89 -15.25 1.54
N GLN A 30 -7.00 -16.55 1.25
CA GLN A 30 -7.45 -17.01 -0.08
C GLN A 30 -8.86 -16.49 -0.40
N GLU A 31 -8.98 -15.73 -1.48
CA GLU A 31 -10.28 -15.24 -1.96
C GLU A 31 -11.14 -16.38 -2.53
N ILE A 32 -12.46 -16.26 -2.37
CA ILE A 32 -13.46 -17.21 -2.86
C ILE A 32 -14.39 -16.48 -3.82
N GLN A 33 -14.69 -17.13 -4.95
CA GLN A 33 -15.67 -16.61 -5.91
C GLN A 33 -17.01 -16.32 -5.22
N PRO A 34 -17.68 -15.17 -5.48
CA PRO A 34 -18.87 -14.75 -4.74
C PRO A 34 -19.99 -15.78 -4.69
N GLU A 35 -20.26 -16.44 -5.82
CA GLU A 35 -21.31 -17.47 -5.93
C GLU A 35 -20.99 -18.69 -5.05
N VAL A 36 -19.75 -19.17 -5.10
CA VAL A 36 -19.27 -20.26 -4.25
C VAL A 36 -19.29 -19.87 -2.77
N GLY A 37 -18.90 -18.63 -2.46
CA GLY A 37 -18.95 -18.09 -1.11
C GLY A 37 -20.38 -18.01 -0.55
N ALA A 38 -21.35 -17.62 -1.37
CA ALA A 38 -22.76 -17.60 -0.99
C ALA A 38 -23.28 -19.02 -0.68
N GLN A 39 -22.97 -19.99 -1.54
CA GLN A 39 -23.33 -21.39 -1.32
C GLN A 39 -22.68 -21.95 -0.05
N LEU A 40 -21.40 -21.64 0.19
CA LEU A 40 -20.70 -22.03 1.41
C LEU A 40 -21.36 -21.46 2.67
N CYS A 41 -21.72 -20.17 2.66
CA CYS A 41 -22.40 -19.52 3.78
C CYS A 41 -23.77 -20.15 4.08
N ALA A 42 -24.49 -20.60 3.05
CA ALA A 42 -25.81 -21.22 3.19
C ALA A 42 -25.77 -22.62 3.83
N LEU A 43 -24.61 -23.30 3.83
CA LEU A 43 -24.44 -24.60 4.47
C LEU A 43 -24.33 -24.51 6.00
N PHE A 44 -24.04 -23.33 6.54
CA PHE A 44 -23.98 -23.14 7.99
C PHE A 44 -25.38 -23.27 8.60
N PRO A 45 -25.52 -24.02 9.71
CA PRO A 45 -26.79 -24.10 10.41
C PRO A 45 -27.16 -22.73 11.01
N LEU A 46 -28.47 -22.43 11.02
CA LEU A 46 -29.00 -21.19 11.60
C LEU A 46 -28.56 -21.03 13.06
N ASP A 47 -27.99 -19.88 13.40
CA ASP A 47 -27.59 -19.53 14.76
C ASP A 47 -28.61 -18.57 15.38
N GLU A 48 -29.42 -19.08 16.31
CA GLU A 48 -30.45 -18.30 17.03
C GLU A 48 -29.86 -17.21 17.92
N SER A 49 -28.57 -17.29 18.26
CA SER A 49 -27.90 -16.26 19.07
C SER A 49 -27.46 -15.03 18.29
N VAL A 50 -27.58 -15.05 16.95
CA VAL A 50 -27.10 -13.97 16.07
C VAL A 50 -28.27 -13.18 15.49
N ASP A 51 -28.34 -11.89 15.81
CA ASP A 51 -29.31 -10.98 15.21
C ASP A 51 -28.80 -10.40 13.88
N VAL A 52 -29.20 -11.02 12.78
CA VAL A 52 -28.86 -10.61 11.40
C VAL A 52 -29.50 -9.25 11.05
N HIS A 53 -30.63 -8.88 11.65
CA HIS A 53 -31.31 -7.62 11.36
C HIS A 53 -30.48 -6.43 11.81
N GLN A 54 -29.79 -6.54 12.95
CA GLN A 54 -28.84 -5.52 13.42
C GLN A 54 -27.71 -5.30 12.39
N VAL A 55 -27.14 -6.38 11.85
CA VAL A 55 -26.08 -6.31 10.83
C VAL A 55 -26.62 -5.66 9.55
N ALA A 56 -27.77 -6.12 9.06
CA ALA A 56 -28.40 -5.58 7.86
C ALA A 56 -28.71 -4.07 8.00
N ARG A 57 -29.22 -3.65 9.16
CA ARG A 57 -29.47 -2.24 9.48
C ARG A 57 -28.18 -1.41 9.42
N ARG A 58 -27.09 -1.90 10.03
CA ARG A 58 -25.78 -1.21 9.99
C ARG A 58 -25.24 -1.10 8.56
N VAL A 59 -25.33 -2.16 7.76
CA VAL A 59 -24.89 -2.14 6.35
C VAL A 59 -25.69 -1.12 5.54
N ARG A 60 -27.03 -1.10 5.70
CA ARG A 60 -27.89 -0.11 5.03
C ARG A 60 -27.57 1.32 5.47
N HIS A 61 -27.41 1.54 6.77
CA HIS A 61 -27.08 2.85 7.32
C HIS A 61 -25.74 3.38 6.78
N LYS A 62 -24.70 2.53 6.75
CA LYS A 62 -23.39 2.90 6.17
C LYS A 62 -23.46 3.22 4.67
N ARG A 63 -24.37 2.59 3.92
CA ARG A 63 -24.60 2.94 2.51
C ARG A 63 -25.40 4.22 2.34
N GLN A 64 -26.22 4.58 3.33
CA GLN A 64 -27.06 5.78 3.31
C GLN A 64 -26.35 7.03 3.80
N THR A 65 -25.35 6.91 4.69
CA THR A 65 -24.47 8.02 5.06
C THR A 65 -23.36 8.13 4.01
N PRO A 66 -23.37 9.11 3.09
CA PRO A 66 -22.15 9.46 2.39
C PRO A 66 -21.14 9.78 3.50
N SER A 67 -19.97 9.12 3.47
CA SER A 67 -18.85 9.57 4.28
C SER A 67 -18.74 11.09 4.11
N GLU A 68 -19.02 11.84 5.18
CA GLU A 68 -19.01 13.29 5.13
C GLU A 68 -17.70 13.69 4.44
N PRO A 69 -17.74 14.49 3.35
CA PRO A 69 -16.52 14.94 2.72
C PRO A 69 -15.76 15.66 3.82
N ARG A 70 -14.70 15.00 4.30
CA ARG A 70 -13.76 15.53 5.28
C ARG A 70 -13.59 17.00 4.94
N PRO A 71 -13.93 17.96 5.82
CA PRO A 71 -13.77 19.37 5.49
C PRO A 71 -12.33 19.48 5.00
N ARG A 72 -12.14 19.89 3.75
CA ARG A 72 -10.81 20.23 3.23
C ARG A 72 -10.40 21.45 4.03
N GLY A 73 -9.91 21.20 5.24
CA GLY A 73 -9.37 22.18 6.14
C GLY A 73 -8.19 22.79 5.42
N ARG A 74 -8.46 23.97 4.84
CA ARG A 74 -7.56 25.08 4.56
C ARG A 74 -6.18 24.69 4.01
N PRO A 75 -5.83 25.02 2.75
CA PRO A 75 -4.42 24.99 2.35
C PRO A 75 -3.61 25.84 3.36
N PRO A 76 -2.40 25.42 3.78
CA PRO A 76 -1.60 26.18 4.72
C PRO A 76 -1.42 27.59 4.15
N GLN A 77 -1.93 28.59 4.88
CA GLN A 77 -1.79 29.99 4.53
C GLN A 77 -0.30 30.32 4.59
N ARG A 78 0.34 30.46 3.42
CA ARG A 78 1.71 30.96 3.30
C ARG A 78 1.71 32.37 3.89
N GLU A 79 2.30 32.56 5.07
CA GLU A 79 2.49 33.89 5.65
C GLU A 79 3.50 34.66 4.80
N PRO A 80 3.13 35.81 4.19
CA PRO A 80 4.09 36.71 3.59
C PRO A 80 4.67 37.58 4.70
N GLY A 81 5.75 37.14 5.35
CA GLY A 81 6.20 37.85 6.55
C GLY A 81 7.61 37.58 7.08
N ARG A 82 8.52 36.92 6.33
CA ARG A 82 9.94 36.86 6.73
C ARG A 82 10.83 37.63 5.78
N LEU A 83 10.56 38.93 5.65
CA LEU A 83 11.47 39.91 5.05
C LEU A 83 11.70 41.07 6.04
N ALA A 84 12.13 40.73 7.24
CA ALA A 84 12.61 41.68 8.23
C ALA A 84 13.73 41.02 9.02
N ASN A 85 14.95 41.10 8.50
CA ASN A 85 16.21 41.17 9.28
C ASN A 85 17.43 41.36 8.36
N HIS A 86 17.33 42.24 7.36
CA HIS A 86 18.48 42.75 6.61
C HIS A 86 18.76 44.19 7.03
N ARG A 87 19.27 44.42 8.26
CA ARG A 87 19.87 45.71 8.64
C ARG A 87 20.69 45.65 9.94
N ALA A 88 21.78 44.89 9.90
CA ALA A 88 23.01 45.07 10.69
C ALA A 88 24.04 44.11 10.07
N ALA A 89 25.23 44.47 9.61
CA ALA A 89 26.04 45.65 9.82
C ALA A 89 26.98 45.84 8.61
N HIS A 90 27.16 47.09 8.17
CA HIS A 90 28.32 47.48 7.36
C HIS A 90 29.45 47.88 8.31
N ARG A 91 30.59 47.18 8.27
CA ARG A 91 31.94 47.76 8.48
C ARG A 91 33.07 46.78 8.09
N ALA A 92 33.45 46.84 6.79
CA ALA A 92 34.78 46.74 6.12
C ALA A 92 35.95 45.84 6.66
N PRO A 93 37.03 45.60 5.88
CA PRO A 93 37.22 45.33 4.43
C PRO A 93 38.09 44.04 4.17
N PRO A 94 38.43 43.66 2.92
CA PRO A 94 39.21 42.44 2.61
C PRO A 94 40.71 42.70 2.34
N PRO A 95 41.57 41.66 2.39
CA PRO A 95 42.72 41.60 1.48
C PRO A 95 42.86 40.21 0.79
N ALA A 96 42.91 40.18 -0.56
CA ALA A 96 44.10 40.04 -1.42
C ALA A 96 44.58 38.57 -1.54
N SER A 97 44.27 37.82 -2.60
CA SER A 97 44.83 37.82 -3.99
C SER A 97 45.87 36.70 -4.20
N CYS A 98 45.93 36.17 -5.43
CA CYS A 98 46.95 35.27 -6.02
C CYS A 98 46.66 33.76 -5.85
N SER A 99 46.85 32.85 -6.80
CA SER A 99 47.14 32.90 -8.24
C SER A 99 46.80 31.51 -8.83
N SER A 100 46.37 31.53 -10.08
CA SER A 100 46.35 30.51 -11.14
C SER A 100 47.09 29.18 -10.91
N SER A 101 46.53 28.08 -11.43
CA SER A 101 47.15 27.31 -12.54
C SER A 101 46.23 26.20 -13.06
N ALA A 102 45.96 26.26 -14.37
CA ALA A 102 45.43 25.16 -15.17
C ALA A 102 46.60 24.48 -15.90
N ALA A 103 46.66 23.15 -15.88
CA ALA A 103 47.37 22.29 -16.85
C ALA A 103 46.84 20.86 -16.63
N ALA A 104 45.99 20.29 -17.49
CA ALA A 104 46.23 19.79 -18.84
C ALA A 104 46.92 18.40 -18.88
N THR A 105 46.20 17.47 -19.54
CA THR A 105 46.71 16.44 -20.48
C THR A 105 46.91 15.00 -19.96
N THR A 106 46.29 14.08 -20.73
CA THR A 106 46.80 12.76 -21.18
C THR A 106 46.05 11.52 -20.65
N ALA A 107 45.07 11.03 -21.41
CA ALA A 107 44.82 9.58 -21.63
C ALA A 107 45.86 9.05 -22.66
N PRO A 108 46.01 7.73 -23.03
CA PRO A 108 45.24 6.48 -22.76
C PRO A 108 46.24 5.30 -22.42
N PRO A 109 46.09 3.97 -22.71
CA PRO A 109 45.02 3.13 -23.31
C PRO A 109 44.62 1.85 -22.50
N GLY A 110 43.57 1.15 -22.97
CA GLY A 110 43.09 -0.15 -22.42
C GLY A 110 43.93 -1.36 -22.89
N PRO A 111 43.32 -2.49 -23.31
CA PRO A 111 42.39 -3.42 -22.63
C PRO A 111 43.12 -4.73 -22.27
N ARG A 112 42.48 -5.68 -21.56
CA ARG A 112 42.75 -7.14 -21.76
C ARG A 112 41.66 -8.03 -21.14
N ARG A 113 40.96 -8.75 -22.01
CA ARG A 113 40.12 -9.92 -21.72
C ARG A 113 40.98 -11.17 -21.58
N ARG A 114 40.51 -12.17 -20.80
CA ARG A 114 40.44 -13.64 -21.05
C ARG A 114 40.74 -14.47 -19.77
N PRO A 115 40.38 -15.77 -19.70
CA PRO A 115 39.35 -16.53 -20.41
C PRO A 115 38.41 -17.35 -19.48
N LEU A 116 37.34 -17.90 -20.06
CA LEU A 116 36.56 -19.03 -19.54
C LEU A 116 37.46 -20.27 -19.36
N ALA A 117 37.29 -20.99 -18.26
CA ALA A 117 37.75 -22.37 -18.12
C ALA A 117 36.62 -23.34 -18.54
N SER A 118 36.92 -24.23 -19.48
CA SER A 118 36.12 -25.41 -19.82
C SER A 118 37.08 -26.59 -20.00
N GLY A 119 36.65 -27.78 -19.55
CA GLY A 119 36.88 -29.08 -20.21
C GLY A 119 38.31 -29.58 -20.32
#